data_AF-A0A8S3UZD6-F1
#
_entry.id   AF-A0A8S3UZD6-F1
#
_cell.length_a   1.000
_cell.length_b   1.000
_cell.length_c   1.000
_cell.angle_alpha   90.00
_cell.angle_beta   90.00
_cell.angle_gamma   90.00
#
_symmetry.space_group_name_H-M   'P 1'
#
loop_
_entity.id
_entity.type
_entity.pdbx_description
1 polymer ?
#
loop_
_entity_poly.entity_id
_entity_poly.type
_entity_poly.pdbx_seq_one_letter_code
_entity_poly.pdbx_strand_id
1 'polypeptide(L)'
;MDVALLADVFEKFRDISLHDYDLDPCHYFTTPGFSWSAMLKKTGIVLDLITDIDMMLFVEKGIRGGVSSIFHRYAKANNPYLFDTYEPTEPTSYLSYLDANNLYGWSMSQCLPYGHFNWLTEEEKIKLDITKLKADGSDGYIFEVDLEYPSSLHSSHSDFPLAPERKHIQVEHLSPYSKELLQNLTGKQCLTKIEKTRS
;
A
#
# COMPACT_ATOMS: atom_id res chain seq x y z
N MET A 1 29.88 -20.90 -14.08
CA MET A 1 30.02 -19.47 -13.80
C MET A 1 29.00 -19.04 -12.76
N ASP A 2 27.74 -19.40 -12.96
CA ASP A 2 26.62 -19.01 -12.08
C ASP A 2 26.75 -19.50 -10.63
N VAL A 3 27.20 -20.74 -10.41
CA VAL A 3 27.39 -21.28 -9.04
C VAL A 3 28.51 -20.56 -8.28
N ALA A 4 29.61 -20.21 -8.96
CA ALA A 4 30.75 -19.56 -8.34
C ALA A 4 30.44 -18.10 -7.96
N LEU A 5 29.73 -17.37 -8.83
CA LEU A 5 29.28 -16.01 -8.53
C LEU A 5 28.25 -15.98 -7.39
N LEU A 6 27.33 -16.95 -7.37
CA LEU A 6 26.38 -17.07 -6.27
C LEU A 6 27.09 -17.37 -4.94
N ALA A 7 28.07 -18.28 -4.97
CA ALA A 7 28.86 -18.61 -3.79
C ALA A 7 29.59 -17.37 -3.24
N ASP A 8 30.28 -16.63 -4.09
CA ASP A 8 31.02 -15.41 -3.70
C ASP A 8 30.09 -14.34 -3.10
N VAL A 9 28.96 -14.06 -3.76
CA VAL A 9 27.95 -13.11 -3.25
C VAL A 9 27.36 -13.58 -1.91
N PHE A 10 27.10 -14.88 -1.77
CA PHE A 10 26.49 -15.42 -0.56
C PHE A 10 27.47 -15.50 0.61
N GLU A 11 28.74 -15.85 0.37
CA GLU A 11 29.81 -15.79 1.38
C GLU A 11 29.96 -14.36 1.88
N LYS A 12 29.97 -13.37 0.97
CA LYS A 12 30.05 -11.96 1.37
C LYS A 12 28.82 -11.52 2.16
N PHE A 13 27.62 -11.95 1.76
CA PHE A 13 26.38 -11.68 2.49
C PHE A 13 26.42 -12.28 3.91
N ARG A 14 26.96 -13.50 4.06
CA ARG A 14 27.13 -14.17 5.34
C ARG A 14 28.10 -13.42 6.25
N ASP A 15 29.26 -13.01 5.73
CA ASP A 15 30.25 -12.24 6.50
C ASP A 15 29.67 -10.94 7.04
N ILE A 16 28.98 -10.18 6.18
CA ILE A 16 28.32 -8.92 6.58
C ILE A 16 27.23 -9.20 7.62
N SER A 17 26.42 -10.23 7.40
CA SER A 17 25.31 -10.57 8.29
C SER A 17 25.77 -10.95 9.70
N LEU A 18 26.83 -11.75 9.79
CA LEU A 18 27.47 -12.11 11.05
C LEU A 18 28.09 -10.90 11.74
N HIS A 19 28.74 -10.01 10.98
CA HIS A 19 29.34 -8.80 11.54
C HIS A 19 28.29 -7.81 12.07
N ASP A 20 27.22 -7.53 11.30
CA ASP A 20 26.28 -6.44 11.60
C ASP A 20 25.10 -6.85 12.48
N TYR A 21 24.71 -8.13 12.45
CA TYR A 21 23.54 -8.65 13.16
C TYR A 21 23.88 -9.82 14.09
N ASP A 22 25.09 -10.38 14.00
CA ASP A 22 25.49 -11.58 14.74
C ASP A 22 24.48 -12.72 14.51
N LEU A 23 24.02 -12.83 13.25
CA LEU A 23 23.09 -13.85 12.77
C LEU A 23 23.62 -14.41 11.45
N ASP A 24 23.62 -15.73 11.33
CA ASP A 24 24.03 -16.40 10.09
C ASP A 24 22.81 -16.60 9.16
N PRO A 25 22.80 -16.01 7.94
CA PRO A 25 21.72 -16.22 7.00
C PRO A 25 21.52 -17.68 6.59
N CYS A 26 22.54 -18.55 6.75
CA CYS A 26 22.42 -19.99 6.49
C CYS A 26 21.40 -20.71 7.39
N HIS A 27 21.00 -20.09 8.52
CA HIS A 27 20.01 -20.66 9.43
C HIS A 27 18.56 -20.29 9.08
N TYR A 28 18.36 -19.55 7.99
CA TYR A 28 17.04 -19.07 7.57
C TYR A 28 16.69 -19.58 6.18
N PHE A 29 15.41 -19.94 5.99
CA PHE A 29 14.91 -20.36 4.68
C PHE A 29 14.84 -19.19 3.68
N THR A 30 14.63 -17.96 4.16
CA THR A 30 14.44 -16.77 3.31
C THR A 30 15.01 -15.51 3.97
N THR A 31 15.37 -14.52 3.15
CA THR A 31 15.87 -13.21 3.62
C THR A 31 14.86 -12.45 4.50
N PRO A 32 13.53 -12.45 4.22
CA PRO A 32 12.57 -11.84 5.14
C PRO A 32 12.58 -12.46 6.55
N GLY A 33 12.71 -13.79 6.65
CA GLY A 33 12.82 -14.46 7.95
C GLY A 33 14.10 -14.05 8.70
N PHE A 34 15.22 -13.96 7.99
CA PHE A 34 16.47 -13.42 8.52
C PHE A 34 16.31 -11.96 9.00
N SER A 35 15.77 -11.08 8.15
CA SER A 35 15.55 -9.67 8.48
C SER A 35 14.62 -9.49 9.68
N TRP A 36 13.59 -10.33 9.82
CA TRP A 36 12.70 -10.33 10.96
C TRP A 36 13.43 -10.67 12.27
N SER A 37 14.21 -11.75 12.28
CA SER A 37 15.03 -12.09 13.45
C SER A 37 16.11 -11.05 13.76
N ALA A 38 16.72 -10.47 12.74
CA ALA A 38 17.67 -9.38 12.90
C ALA A 38 17.02 -8.14 13.55
N MET A 39 15.80 -7.80 13.13
CA MET A 39 15.01 -6.72 13.73
C MET A 39 14.70 -7.01 15.20
N LEU A 40 14.18 -8.20 15.53
CA LEU A 40 13.86 -8.59 16.91
C LEU A 40 15.12 -8.56 17.80
N LYS A 41 16.24 -9.08 17.31
CA LYS A 41 17.51 -9.08 18.05
C LYS A 41 18.06 -7.66 18.28
N LYS A 42 17.98 -6.78 17.27
CA LYS A 42 18.49 -5.40 17.38
C LYS A 42 17.63 -4.51 18.27
N THR A 43 16.31 -4.66 18.21
CA THR A 43 15.39 -3.82 18.99
C THR A 43 15.12 -4.37 20.38
N GLY A 44 15.26 -5.68 20.58
CA GLY A 44 14.86 -6.36 21.82
C GLY A 44 13.35 -6.29 22.09
N ILE A 45 12.56 -5.94 21.08
CA ILE A 45 11.11 -5.78 21.23
C ILE A 45 10.43 -7.14 21.44
N VAL A 46 9.43 -7.16 22.31
CA VAL A 46 8.52 -8.28 22.47
C VAL A 46 7.20 -7.90 21.82
N LEU A 47 6.81 -8.66 20.81
CA LEU A 47 5.56 -8.44 20.08
C LEU A 47 4.46 -9.32 20.68
N ASP A 48 3.30 -8.73 20.94
CA ASP A 48 2.14 -9.52 21.31
C ASP A 48 1.51 -10.16 20.07
N LEU A 49 0.85 -11.29 20.29
CA LEU A 49 0.07 -11.96 19.26
C LEU A 49 -1.40 -11.54 19.38
N ILE A 50 -2.03 -11.26 18.25
CA ILE A 50 -3.50 -11.15 18.18
C ILE A 50 -4.06 -12.58 18.34
N THR A 51 -4.67 -12.85 19.48
CA THR A 51 -5.24 -14.17 19.82
C THR A 51 -6.73 -14.28 19.49
N ASP A 52 -7.42 -13.15 19.39
CA ASP A 52 -8.82 -13.09 18.99
C ASP A 52 -8.96 -13.15 17.46
N ILE A 53 -9.72 -14.13 16.97
CA ILE A 53 -9.97 -14.33 15.54
C ILE A 53 -10.77 -13.18 14.93
N ASP A 54 -11.72 -12.59 15.67
CA ASP A 54 -12.54 -11.49 15.15
C ASP A 54 -11.67 -10.24 14.94
N MET A 55 -10.72 -10.00 15.85
CA MET A 55 -9.75 -8.91 15.72
C MET A 55 -8.78 -9.14 14.57
N MET A 56 -8.32 -10.38 14.38
CA MET A 56 -7.47 -10.74 13.24
C MET A 56 -8.19 -10.50 11.92
N LEU A 57 -9.43 -10.99 11.77
CA LEU A 57 -10.24 -10.78 10.56
C LEU A 57 -10.54 -9.30 10.33
N PHE A 58 -10.77 -8.53 11.39
CA PHE A 58 -10.98 -7.08 11.33
C PHE A 58 -9.75 -6.36 10.76
N VAL A 59 -8.56 -6.65 11.28
CA VAL A 59 -7.30 -6.07 10.78
C VAL A 59 -7.02 -6.50 9.35
N GLU A 60 -7.17 -7.80 9.02
CA GLU A 60 -6.96 -8.32 7.66
C GLU A 60 -7.89 -7.68 6.63
N LYS A 61 -9.17 -7.46 7.00
CA LYS A 61 -10.13 -6.74 6.15
C LYS A 61 -9.69 -5.30 5.88
N GLY A 62 -8.90 -4.70 6.76
CA GLY A 62 -8.32 -3.35 6.63
C GLY A 62 -7.05 -3.28 5.77
N ILE A 63 -6.32 -4.39 5.59
CA ILE A 63 -5.04 -4.38 4.86
C ILE A 63 -5.25 -4.00 3.38
N ARG A 64 -4.46 -3.04 2.91
CA ARG A 64 -4.42 -2.59 1.50
C ARG A 64 -2.98 -2.62 1.00
N GLY A 65 -2.84 -2.89 -0.30
CA GLY A 65 -1.53 -2.79 -0.98
C GLY A 65 -1.17 -1.34 -1.32
N GLY A 66 -0.10 -1.18 -2.09
CA GLY A 66 0.28 0.13 -2.64
C GLY A 66 -0.80 0.69 -3.56
N VAL A 67 -0.98 2.02 -3.53
CA VAL A 67 -1.91 2.72 -4.41
C VAL A 67 -1.30 2.81 -5.81
N SER A 68 -2.01 2.31 -6.81
CA SER A 68 -1.63 2.38 -8.22
C SER A 68 -2.86 2.76 -9.04
N SER A 69 -2.94 4.04 -9.42
CA SER A 69 -4.11 4.62 -10.07
C SER A 69 -3.71 5.59 -11.20
N ILE A 70 -4.55 5.68 -12.23
CA ILE A 70 -4.42 6.64 -13.32
C ILE A 70 -5.64 7.56 -13.27
N PHE A 71 -5.44 8.82 -12.88
CA PHE A 71 -6.50 9.82 -12.79
C PHE A 71 -6.70 10.58 -14.10
N HIS A 72 -5.59 10.82 -14.81
CA HIS A 72 -5.56 11.48 -16.11
C HIS A 72 -4.89 10.55 -17.13
N ARG A 73 -5.65 10.12 -18.16
CA ARG A 73 -5.18 9.14 -19.15
C ARG A 73 -4.07 9.67 -20.07
N TYR A 74 -4.05 10.98 -20.30
CA TYR A 74 -3.11 11.62 -21.19
C TYR A 74 -2.84 13.04 -20.70
N ALA A 75 -1.56 13.40 -20.63
CA ALA A 75 -1.10 14.75 -20.37
C ALA A 75 0.06 15.05 -21.32
N LYS A 76 0.04 16.23 -21.94
CA LYS A 76 1.12 16.74 -22.79
C LYS A 76 1.58 18.08 -22.21
N ALA A 77 2.85 18.16 -21.86
CA ALA A 77 3.46 19.42 -21.44
C ALA A 77 3.81 20.29 -22.65
N ASN A 78 3.56 21.60 -22.53
CA ASN A 78 4.03 22.63 -23.45
C ASN A 78 5.33 23.22 -22.89
N ASN A 79 6.44 22.54 -23.13
CA ASN A 79 7.73 22.85 -22.54
C ASN A 79 8.66 23.55 -23.55
N PRO A 80 9.17 24.76 -23.28
CA PRO A 80 10.09 25.50 -24.16
C PRO A 80 11.37 24.75 -24.53
N TYR A 81 11.78 23.74 -23.74
CA TYR A 81 12.94 22.90 -24.04
C TYR A 81 12.64 21.79 -25.07
N LEU A 82 11.37 21.60 -25.46
CA LEU A 82 10.94 20.61 -26.46
C LEU A 82 10.59 21.31 -27.78
N PHE A 83 11.62 21.79 -28.49
CA PHE A 83 11.50 22.66 -29.66
C PHE A 83 10.55 22.16 -30.76
N ASP A 84 10.50 20.84 -31.00
CA ASP A 84 9.67 20.25 -32.05
C ASP A 84 8.16 20.34 -31.79
N THR A 85 7.75 20.58 -30.53
CA THR A 85 6.34 20.51 -30.11
C THR A 85 5.88 21.69 -29.25
N TYR A 86 6.76 22.67 -29.03
CA TYR A 86 6.49 23.86 -28.22
C TYR A 86 5.68 24.88 -29.02
N GLU A 87 4.59 25.35 -28.42
CA GLU A 87 3.73 26.38 -28.99
C GLU A 87 3.83 27.66 -28.14
N PRO A 88 4.46 28.74 -28.63
CA PRO A 88 4.65 29.99 -27.88
C PRO A 88 3.34 30.71 -27.50
N THR A 89 2.24 30.41 -28.20
CA THR A 89 0.92 30.99 -27.93
C THR A 89 0.19 30.30 -26.79
N GLU A 90 0.60 29.08 -26.42
CA GLU A 90 -0.02 28.28 -25.38
C GLU A 90 0.70 28.46 -24.03
N PRO A 91 -0.01 28.31 -22.89
CA PRO A 91 0.61 28.37 -21.57
C PRO A 91 1.75 27.34 -21.44
N THR A 92 2.88 27.77 -20.86
CA THR A 92 4.01 26.86 -20.59
C THR A 92 3.64 25.89 -19.47
N SER A 93 3.93 24.60 -19.67
CA SER A 93 3.68 23.55 -18.69
C SER A 93 4.77 22.48 -18.70
N TYR A 94 4.91 21.77 -17.58
CA TYR A 94 5.93 20.74 -17.35
C TYR A 94 5.28 19.49 -16.76
N LEU A 95 5.88 18.33 -17.03
CA LEU A 95 5.56 17.08 -16.35
C LEU A 95 6.63 16.82 -15.30
N SER A 96 6.21 16.50 -14.07
CA SER A 96 7.11 16.13 -12.98
C SER A 96 6.93 14.67 -12.63
N TYR A 97 8.04 13.97 -12.46
CA TYR A 97 8.07 12.62 -11.90
C TYR A 97 8.66 12.68 -10.50
N LEU A 98 7.89 12.23 -9.52
CA LEU A 98 8.28 12.19 -8.12
C LEU A 98 8.28 10.74 -7.66
N ASP A 99 9.37 10.32 -7.04
CA ASP A 99 9.51 8.99 -6.44
C ASP A 99 10.04 9.13 -5.01
N ALA A 100 9.41 8.42 -4.09
CA ALA A 100 9.80 8.46 -2.68
C ALA A 100 10.88 7.41 -2.40
N ASN A 101 12.09 7.87 -2.08
CA ASN A 101 13.19 7.00 -1.68
C ASN A 101 12.83 6.23 -0.40
N ASN A 102 12.78 4.90 -0.49
CA ASN A 102 12.52 4.00 0.64
C ASN A 102 11.22 4.32 1.41
N LEU A 103 10.10 4.44 0.67
CA LEU A 103 8.78 4.75 1.24
C LEU A 103 8.43 3.85 2.45
N TYR A 104 8.53 2.53 2.29
CA TYR A 104 8.22 1.60 3.38
C TYR A 104 9.18 1.70 4.56
N GLY A 105 10.48 1.93 4.34
CA GLY A 105 11.42 2.12 5.44
C GLY A 105 11.13 3.39 6.24
N TRP A 106 10.71 4.47 5.58
CA TRP A 106 10.24 5.68 6.26
C TRP A 106 8.96 5.41 7.07
N SER A 107 7.99 4.69 6.50
CA SER A 107 6.76 4.28 7.20
C SER A 107 7.05 3.36 8.40
N MET A 108 8.00 2.44 8.26
CA MET A 108 8.43 1.54 9.34
C MET A 108 9.22 2.26 10.45
N SER A 109 9.66 3.50 10.20
CA SER A 109 10.32 4.34 11.21
C SER A 109 9.32 5.17 12.03
N GLN A 110 8.03 5.11 11.69
CA GLN A 110 6.96 5.75 12.47
C GLN A 110 6.50 4.84 13.62
N CYS A 111 5.65 5.35 14.51
CA CYS A 111 5.01 4.55 15.55
C CYS A 111 4.15 3.44 14.91
N LEU A 112 4.42 2.18 15.28
CA LEU A 112 3.67 1.01 14.81
C LEU A 112 3.08 0.25 16.01
N PRO A 113 1.87 -0.34 15.86
CA PRO A 113 1.28 -1.13 16.92
C PRO A 113 2.06 -2.44 17.10
N TYR A 114 2.44 -2.75 18.34
CA TYR A 114 3.25 -3.94 18.65
C TYR A 114 2.66 -4.80 19.78
N GLY A 115 1.67 -4.31 20.53
CA GLY A 115 1.04 -5.08 21.59
C GLY A 115 -0.16 -4.40 22.26
N HIS A 116 -0.65 -5.03 23.32
CA HIS A 116 -1.84 -4.61 24.08
C HIS A 116 -3.11 -4.47 23.24
N PHE A 117 -3.29 -5.38 22.28
CA PHE A 117 -4.46 -5.39 21.40
C PHE A 117 -5.74 -5.72 22.18
N ASN A 118 -6.68 -4.77 22.23
CA ASN A 118 -7.95 -4.92 22.93
C ASN A 118 -9.08 -4.25 22.15
N TRP A 119 -10.29 -4.83 22.24
CA TRP A 119 -11.50 -4.12 21.85
C TRP A 119 -11.84 -3.06 22.89
N LEU A 120 -12.27 -1.89 22.42
CA LEU A 120 -12.82 -0.87 23.31
C LEU A 120 -14.16 -1.34 23.89
N THR A 121 -14.39 -1.06 25.17
CA THR A 121 -15.71 -1.26 25.77
C THR A 121 -16.72 -0.24 25.24
N GLU A 122 -18.02 -0.51 25.41
CA GLU A 122 -19.06 0.43 24.97
C GLU A 122 -18.93 1.79 25.67
N GLU A 123 -18.53 1.82 26.94
CA GLU A 123 -18.29 3.07 27.68
C GLU A 123 -17.10 3.86 27.12
N GLU A 124 -16.03 3.16 26.69
CA GLU A 124 -14.86 3.77 26.07
C GLU A 124 -15.22 4.35 24.70
N LYS A 125 -15.96 3.59 23.88
CA LYS A 125 -16.44 4.05 22.56
C LYS A 125 -17.24 5.35 22.68
N ILE A 126 -18.15 5.45 23.64
CA ILE A 126 -18.99 6.64 23.84
C ILE A 126 -18.17 7.86 24.29
N LYS A 127 -17.11 7.65 25.08
CA LYS A 127 -16.26 8.74 25.60
C LYS A 127 -15.19 9.18 24.62
N LEU A 128 -14.87 8.36 23.62
CA LEU A 128 -13.80 8.61 22.68
C LEU A 128 -14.20 9.70 21.67
N ASP A 129 -13.48 10.82 21.71
CA ASP A 129 -13.59 11.86 20.69
C ASP A 129 -12.46 11.69 19.66
N ILE A 130 -12.79 11.07 18.53
CA ILE A 130 -11.84 10.74 17.46
C ILE A 130 -11.15 12.01 16.92
N THR A 131 -11.81 13.17 16.96
CA THR A 131 -11.27 14.42 16.41
C THR A 131 -10.13 15.01 17.25
N LYS A 132 -9.97 14.55 18.50
CA LYS A 132 -8.93 15.00 19.43
C LYS A 132 -7.74 14.05 19.52
N LEU A 133 -7.78 12.93 18.80
CA LEU A 133 -6.67 11.98 18.79
C LEU A 133 -5.44 12.58 18.13
N LYS A 134 -4.28 12.32 18.74
CA LYS A 134 -2.99 12.72 18.18
C LYS A 134 -2.48 11.62 17.26
N ALA A 135 -1.92 12.02 16.12
CA ALA A 135 -1.33 11.09 15.16
C ALA A 135 -0.09 10.36 15.72
N ASP A 136 0.61 10.98 16.67
CA ASP A 136 1.81 10.48 17.36
C ASP A 136 1.51 10.06 18.81
N GLY A 137 0.26 9.70 19.11
CA GLY A 137 -0.14 9.18 20.40
C GLY A 137 0.56 7.86 20.76
N SER A 138 0.58 7.54 22.06
CA SER A 138 1.08 6.25 22.55
C SER A 138 0.16 5.08 22.14
N ASP A 139 -1.13 5.35 22.01
CA ASP A 139 -2.16 4.36 21.67
C ASP A 139 -2.60 4.54 20.21
N GLY A 140 -2.62 3.42 19.47
CA GLY A 140 -3.16 3.36 18.12
C GLY A 140 -4.62 2.90 18.11
N TYR A 141 -5.42 3.44 17.20
CA TYR A 141 -6.82 3.07 17.04
C TYR A 141 -7.12 2.66 15.60
N ILE A 142 -7.90 1.60 15.42
CA ILE A 142 -8.42 1.15 14.12
C ILE A 142 -9.94 1.22 14.21
N PHE A 143 -10.57 1.89 13.25
CA PHE A 143 -12.00 2.13 13.25
C PHE A 143 -12.66 1.50 12.02
N GLU A 144 -13.82 0.88 12.22
CA GLU A 144 -14.80 0.61 11.17
C GLU A 144 -15.96 1.57 11.38
N VAL A 145 -16.21 2.42 10.40
CA VAL A 145 -17.17 3.52 10.50
C VAL A 145 -17.99 3.61 9.22
N ASP A 146 -19.21 4.11 9.36
CA ASP A 146 -19.96 4.63 8.24
C ASP A 146 -19.44 6.03 7.88
N LEU A 147 -19.11 6.23 6.60
CA LEU A 147 -18.58 7.50 6.10
C LEU A 147 -19.56 8.11 5.09
N GLU A 148 -20.00 9.34 5.37
CA GLU A 148 -20.65 10.17 4.37
C GLU A 148 -19.60 10.97 3.60
N TYR A 149 -19.64 10.91 2.27
CA TYR A 149 -18.67 11.58 1.40
C TYR A 149 -19.33 12.67 0.54
N PRO A 150 -19.30 13.95 0.99
CA PRO A 150 -20.04 15.04 0.35
C PRO A 150 -19.70 15.22 -1.13
N SER A 151 -20.73 15.38 -1.97
CA SER A 151 -20.57 15.54 -3.42
C SER A 151 -19.73 16.75 -3.82
N SER A 152 -19.68 17.79 -2.98
CA SER A 152 -18.84 18.97 -3.20
C SER A 152 -17.33 18.67 -3.21
N LEU A 153 -16.90 17.56 -2.58
CA LEU A 153 -15.49 17.17 -2.50
C LEU A 153 -15.05 16.25 -3.64
N HIS A 154 -15.99 15.71 -4.43
CA HIS A 154 -15.67 14.69 -5.43
C HIS A 154 -14.73 15.21 -6.51
N SER A 155 -14.92 16.46 -6.96
CA SER A 155 -14.05 17.08 -7.95
C SER A 155 -12.64 17.34 -7.42
N SER A 156 -12.52 17.87 -6.19
CA SER A 156 -11.23 18.22 -5.60
C SER A 156 -10.40 17.00 -5.20
N HIS A 157 -11.05 15.88 -4.88
CA HIS A 157 -10.38 14.63 -4.50
C HIS A 157 -10.34 13.61 -5.64
N SER A 158 -10.61 14.04 -6.87
CA SER A 158 -10.64 13.15 -8.04
C SER A 158 -9.29 12.45 -8.28
N ASP A 159 -8.19 13.16 -8.02
CA ASP A 159 -6.82 12.64 -8.13
C ASP A 159 -6.36 11.80 -6.93
N PHE A 160 -7.07 11.85 -5.81
CA PHE A 160 -6.74 11.02 -4.64
C PHE A 160 -7.96 10.85 -3.74
N PRO A 161 -8.90 9.96 -4.12
CA PRO A 161 -10.12 9.77 -3.35
C PRO A 161 -9.78 9.17 -1.97
N LEU A 162 -10.41 9.70 -0.94
CA LEU A 162 -10.22 9.25 0.43
C LEU A 162 -11.05 7.99 0.71
N ALA A 163 -10.55 7.15 1.61
CA ALA A 163 -11.20 5.91 2.06
C ALA A 163 -11.67 4.98 0.90
N PRO A 164 -10.77 4.56 0.00
CA PRO A 164 -11.14 3.64 -1.07
C PRO A 164 -11.61 2.29 -0.51
N GLU A 165 -12.79 1.88 -0.92
CA GLU A 165 -13.40 0.61 -0.52
C GLU A 165 -13.25 -0.46 -1.59
N ARG A 166 -13.22 -1.72 -1.15
CA ARG A 166 -13.22 -2.88 -2.05
C ARG A 166 -14.66 -3.17 -2.47
N LYS A 167 -15.01 -2.84 -3.72
CA LYS A 167 -16.34 -3.10 -4.29
C LYS A 167 -16.29 -4.06 -5.46
N HIS A 168 -17.35 -4.87 -5.60
CA HIS A 168 -17.62 -5.60 -6.82
C HIS A 168 -18.23 -4.66 -7.84
N ILE A 169 -17.55 -4.45 -8.97
CA ILE A 169 -18.00 -3.54 -10.02
C ILE A 169 -19.03 -4.26 -10.90
N GLN A 170 -20.24 -3.71 -10.96
CA GLN A 170 -21.28 -4.14 -11.88
C GLN A 170 -21.21 -3.35 -13.19
N VAL A 171 -21.79 -3.88 -14.27
CA VAL A 171 -21.75 -3.28 -15.60
C VAL A 171 -22.36 -1.87 -15.60
N GLU A 172 -23.40 -1.64 -14.81
CA GLU A 172 -24.05 -0.34 -14.64
C GLU A 172 -23.09 0.75 -14.18
N HIS A 173 -22.10 0.42 -13.34
CA HIS A 173 -21.09 1.35 -12.83
C HIS A 173 -20.03 1.75 -13.87
N LEU A 174 -19.96 1.06 -15.01
CA LEU A 174 -19.00 1.37 -16.06
C LEU A 174 -19.38 2.63 -16.84
N SER A 175 -18.37 3.43 -17.19
CA SER A 175 -18.55 4.56 -18.10
C SER A 175 -19.01 4.07 -19.49
N PRO A 176 -19.67 4.92 -20.30
CA PRO A 176 -20.10 4.56 -21.65
C PRO A 176 -18.96 3.98 -22.52
N TYR A 177 -17.78 4.60 -22.48
CA TYR A 177 -16.59 4.13 -23.17
C TYR A 177 -16.14 2.74 -22.67
N SER A 178 -16.13 2.51 -21.36
CA SER A 178 -15.76 1.20 -20.81
C SER A 178 -16.76 0.11 -21.18
N LYS A 179 -18.06 0.45 -21.31
CA LYS A 179 -19.10 -0.47 -21.79
C LYS A 179 -18.88 -0.85 -23.25
N GLU A 180 -18.59 0.14 -24.11
CA GLU A 180 -18.28 -0.08 -25.52
C GLU A 180 -17.01 -0.94 -25.69
N LEU A 181 -15.95 -0.62 -24.95
CA LEU A 181 -14.72 -1.41 -24.94
C LEU A 181 -14.98 -2.85 -24.48
N LEU A 182 -15.79 -3.03 -23.43
CA LEU A 182 -16.17 -4.35 -22.94
C LEU A 182 -16.93 -5.13 -24.04
N GLN A 183 -17.86 -4.52 -24.75
CA GLN A 183 -18.56 -5.15 -25.89
C GLN A 183 -17.59 -5.55 -27.01
N ASN A 184 -16.66 -4.67 -27.37
CA ASN A 184 -15.64 -4.94 -28.38
C ASN A 184 -14.68 -6.06 -27.99
N LEU A 185 -14.33 -6.16 -26.70
CA LEU A 185 -13.46 -7.21 -26.16
C LEU A 185 -14.21 -8.54 -25.98
N THR A 186 -15.45 -8.51 -25.48
CA THR A 186 -16.27 -9.70 -25.27
C THR A 186 -16.78 -10.31 -26.58
N GLY A 187 -16.86 -9.51 -27.66
CA GLY A 187 -17.00 -10.00 -29.05
C GLY A 187 -15.81 -10.85 -29.54
N LYS A 188 -14.69 -10.88 -28.81
CA LYS A 188 -13.53 -11.77 -29.02
C LYS A 188 -13.19 -12.52 -27.73
N GLN A 189 -14.02 -13.52 -27.38
CA GLN A 189 -13.74 -14.61 -26.40
C GLN A 189 -12.94 -14.21 -25.14
N CYS A 190 -13.58 -13.61 -24.13
CA CYS A 190 -13.07 -13.68 -22.75
C CYS A 190 -14.17 -13.40 -21.71
N LEU A 191 -15.08 -14.34 -21.53
CA LEU A 191 -16.01 -14.38 -20.39
C LEU A 191 -16.06 -15.78 -19.78
N THR A 192 -14.89 -16.34 -19.44
CA THR A 192 -14.81 -17.63 -18.70
C THR A 192 -13.75 -17.67 -17.61
N LYS A 193 -13.07 -16.56 -17.27
CA LYS A 193 -12.01 -16.55 -16.24
C LYS A 193 -12.23 -15.68 -15.01
N ILE A 194 -13.38 -15.02 -14.85
CA ILE A 194 -13.66 -14.24 -13.63
C ILE A 194 -14.23 -15.13 -12.50
N GLU A 195 -14.74 -16.33 -12.80
CA GLU A 195 -15.34 -17.22 -11.79
C GLU A 195 -14.41 -18.33 -11.24
N LYS A 196 -13.16 -18.47 -11.73
CA LYS A 196 -12.25 -19.54 -11.30
C LYS A 196 -10.96 -19.04 -10.64
N THR A 197 -11.10 -18.36 -9.51
CA THR A 197 -10.07 -18.33 -8.47
C THR A 197 -10.74 -18.23 -7.11
N ARG A 198 -11.25 -19.37 -6.62
CA ARG A 198 -11.45 -19.74 -5.21
C ARG A 198 -12.08 -21.14 -5.14
N SER A 199 -11.21 -22.13 -5.03
CA SER A 199 -11.43 -23.37 -4.27
C SER A 199 -10.28 -23.47 -3.30
#